data_AF-A0A1Z4RXA0-F1
#
_entry.id   AF-A0A1Z4RXA0-F1
#
_cell.length_a   1.000
_cell.length_b   1.000
_cell.length_c   1.000
_cell.angle_alpha   90.00
_cell.angle_beta   90.00
_cell.angle_gamma   90.00
#
_symmetry.space_group_name_H-M   'P 1'
#
loop_
_entity.id
_entity.type
_entity.pdbx_description
1 polymer ?
#
loop_
_entity_poly.entity_id
_entity_poly.type
_entity_poly.pdbx_seq_one_letter_code
_entity_poly.pdbx_strand_id
1 'polypeptide(L)'
;MNFKSLLLGLPLIDIIVKNFDNSEKLKFINGRQKLYTAINFIKGNLILSNLKTLTLLNAFTFNELLPARQKSFKRVYVKVIVIDPKSDLLIWKTRYY
;
A
#
# COMPACT_ATOMS: atom_id res chain seq x y z
N MET A 1 7.26 5.88 -4.86
CA MET A 1 6.94 4.44 -5.03
C MET A 1 7.18 4.08 -6.49
N ASN A 2 7.90 2.99 -6.79
CA ASN A 2 8.08 2.55 -8.16
C ASN A 2 6.90 1.65 -8.58
N PHE A 3 5.90 2.20 -9.27
CA PHE A 3 4.70 1.45 -9.70
C PHE A 3 5.05 0.20 -10.53
N LYS A 4 6.25 0.18 -11.12
CA LYS A 4 6.87 -0.97 -11.77
C LYS A 4 6.81 -2.26 -10.95
N SER A 5 7.12 -2.23 -9.65
CA SER A 5 7.17 -3.46 -8.84
C SER A 5 5.79 -4.10 -8.68
N LEU A 6 4.73 -3.28 -8.66
CA LEU A 6 3.34 -3.75 -8.69
C LEU A 6 3.01 -4.46 -10.01
N LEU A 7 3.44 -3.90 -11.14
CA LEU A 7 3.22 -4.49 -12.48
C LEU A 7 3.99 -5.80 -12.72
N LEU A 8 5.15 -5.95 -12.06
CA LEU A 8 5.97 -7.15 -12.15
C LEU A 8 5.45 -8.31 -11.27
N GLY A 9 4.35 -8.12 -10.54
CA GLY A 9 3.86 -9.13 -9.61
C GLY A 9 4.76 -9.25 -8.37
N LEU A 10 5.51 -8.19 -8.03
CA LEU A 10 6.38 -8.10 -6.86
C LEU A 10 5.96 -7.00 -5.87
N PRO A 11 4.76 -7.01 -5.28
CA PRO A 11 4.34 -5.88 -4.49
C PRO A 11 3.94 -6.29 -3.09
N LEU A 12 4.80 -5.91 -2.17
CA LEU A 12 4.42 -5.67 -0.80
C LEU A 12 3.97 -4.20 -0.72
N ILE A 13 2.66 -3.97 -0.57
CA ILE A 13 2.18 -2.63 -0.15
C ILE A 13 2.26 -2.60 1.37
N ASP A 14 3.30 -1.98 1.90
CA ASP A 14 3.39 -1.68 3.33
C ASP A 14 2.49 -0.50 3.69
N ILE A 15 1.53 -0.77 4.56
CA ILE A 15 0.63 0.21 5.15
C ILE A 15 0.94 0.29 6.63
N ILE A 16 1.16 1.50 7.13
CA ILE A 16 1.33 1.74 8.56
C ILE A 16 0.14 2.56 9.02
N VAL A 17 -0.54 2.08 10.05
CA VAL A 17 -1.68 2.77 10.67
C VAL A 17 -1.43 2.93 12.16
N LYS A 18 -1.94 4.01 12.74
CA LYS A 18 -1.93 4.26 14.19
C LYS A 18 -3.33 4.08 14.75
N ASN A 19 -3.42 3.41 15.89
CA ASN A 19 -4.62 3.43 16.73
C ASN A 19 -4.61 4.69 17.62
N PHE A 20 -5.71 5.43 17.66
CA PHE A 20 -5.88 6.53 18.61
C PHE A 20 -6.80 6.04 19.72
N ASP A 21 -6.32 6.11 20.96
CA ASP A 21 -7.07 5.70 22.14
C ASP A 21 -8.50 6.25 22.11
N ASN A 22 -9.45 5.33 22.30
CA ASN A 22 -10.89 5.54 22.37
C ASN A 22 -11.63 5.78 21.05
N SER A 23 -11.00 5.62 19.89
CA SER A 23 -11.72 5.56 18.61
C SER A 23 -11.43 4.26 17.86
N GLU A 24 -12.46 3.60 17.32
CA GLU A 24 -12.30 2.46 16.38
C GLU A 24 -11.68 2.89 15.02
N LYS A 25 -11.10 4.10 14.95
CA LYS A 25 -10.60 4.71 13.71
C LYS A 25 -9.09 4.60 13.62
N LEU A 26 -8.63 3.75 12.71
CA LEU A 26 -7.23 3.67 12.30
C LEU A 26 -6.84 4.88 11.44
N LYS A 27 -5.75 5.57 11.80
CA LYS A 27 -5.19 6.66 10.98
C LYS A 27 -3.98 6.16 10.21
N PHE A 28 -4.00 6.31 8.88
CA PHE A 28 -2.79 6.07 8.07
C PHE A 28 -1.63 6.97 8.52
N ILE A 29 -0.51 6.35 8.87
CA ILE A 29 0.80 6.97 8.98
C ILE A 29 1.51 6.90 7.62
N ASN A 30 1.39 5.77 6.92
CA ASN A 30 2.05 5.53 5.64
C ASN A 30 1.24 4.58 4.75
N GLY A 31 1.59 4.50 3.47
CA GLY A 31 1.03 3.54 2.52
C GLY A 31 -0.32 3.94 1.93
N ARG A 32 -0.96 5.00 2.44
CA ARG A 32 -2.26 5.51 1.94
C ARG A 32 -2.23 5.74 0.43
N GLN A 33 -1.33 6.61 -0.04
CA GLN A 33 -1.27 6.95 -1.46
C GLN A 33 -1.00 5.71 -2.31
N LYS A 34 -0.09 4.82 -1.87
CA LYS A 34 0.23 3.57 -2.57
C LYS A 34 -1.01 2.69 -2.75
N LEU A 35 -1.76 2.48 -1.66
CA LEU A 35 -3.00 1.71 -1.67
C LEU A 35 -4.03 2.35 -2.61
N TYR A 36 -4.28 3.65 -2.49
CA TYR A 36 -5.26 4.34 -3.33
C TYR A 36 -4.86 4.33 -4.81
N THR A 37 -3.57 4.51 -5.13
CA THR A 37 -3.10 4.41 -6.51
C THR A 37 -3.32 3.00 -7.05
N ALA A 38 -3.04 1.94 -6.30
CA ALA A 38 -3.31 0.57 -6.73
C ALA A 38 -4.81 0.32 -6.96
N ILE A 39 -5.67 0.79 -6.03
CA ILE A 39 -7.13 0.68 -6.14
C ILE A 39 -7.64 1.45 -7.37
N ASN A 40 -7.22 2.69 -7.56
CA ASN A 40 -7.66 3.52 -8.67
C ASN A 40 -7.17 2.96 -10.02
N PHE A 41 -5.96 2.38 -10.07
CA PHE A 41 -5.50 1.71 -11.27
C PHE A 41 -6.38 0.50 -11.59
N ILE A 42 -6.66 -0.39 -10.62
CA ILE A 42 -7.55 -1.55 -10.82
C ILE A 42 -8.95 -1.13 -11.28
N LYS A 43 -9.46 -0.01 -10.79
CA LYS A 43 -10.75 0.55 -11.20
C LYS A 43 -10.74 1.17 -12.61
N GLY A 44 -9.59 1.25 -13.26
CA GLY A 44 -9.42 1.91 -14.56
C GLY A 44 -9.35 3.44 -14.48
N ASN A 45 -9.24 4.01 -13.27
CA ASN A 45 -9.22 5.46 -13.05
C ASN A 45 -7.81 6.07 -13.19
N LEU A 46 -6.80 5.26 -13.48
CA LEU A 46 -5.43 5.72 -13.67
C LEU A 46 -4.83 5.13 -14.95
N ILE A 47 -4.05 5.96 -15.62
CA ILE A 47 -3.24 5.61 -16.77
C ILE A 47 -1.78 5.55 -16.31
N LEU A 48 -1.06 4.51 -16.72
CA LEU A 48 0.36 4.40 -16.47
C LEU A 48 1.12 5.49 -17.22
N SER A 49 2.00 6.19 -16.52
CA SER A 49 2.84 7.24 -17.11
C SER A 49 4.21 7.28 -16.43
N ASN A 50 5.18 7.87 -17.12
CA ASN A 50 6.55 8.09 -16.62
C ASN A 50 7.29 6.82 -16.18
N LEU A 51 6.93 5.65 -16.73
CA LEU A 51 7.66 4.40 -16.51
C LEU A 51 8.96 4.41 -17.32
N LYS A 52 10.10 4.52 -16.63
CA LYS A 52 11.44 4.59 -17.26
C LYS A 52 11.95 3.27 -17.86
N THR A 53 11.39 2.12 -17.44
CA THR A 53 11.89 0.79 -17.85
C THR A 53 10.82 -0.10 -18.46
N LEU A 54 9.55 0.08 -18.09
CA LEU A 54 8.40 -0.53 -18.74
C LEU A 54 7.72 0.52 -19.62
N THR A 55 8.50 1.18 -20.48
CA THR A 55 8.07 2.34 -21.26
C THR A 55 6.88 2.03 -22.17
N LEU A 56 6.82 0.80 -22.69
CA LEU A 56 5.72 0.30 -23.53
C LEU A 56 4.38 0.19 -22.79
N LEU A 57 4.39 0.19 -21.45
CA LEU A 57 3.16 0.18 -20.66
C LEU A 57 2.69 1.60 -20.32
N ASN A 58 3.42 2.65 -20.69
CA ASN A 58 2.88 4.01 -20.59
C ASN A 58 1.65 4.13 -21.49
N ALA A 59 0.70 4.98 -21.09
CA ALA A 59 -0.64 5.13 -21.67
C ALA A 59 -1.62 3.97 -21.42
N PHE A 60 -1.20 2.87 -20.79
CA PHE A 60 -2.11 1.76 -20.48
C PHE A 60 -2.92 2.05 -19.21
N THR A 61 -4.21 1.74 -19.28
CA THR A 61 -5.12 1.49 -18.17
C THR A 61 -5.02 0.02 -17.72
N PHE A 62 -5.65 -0.32 -16.60
CA PHE A 62 -5.63 -1.69 -16.10
C PHE A 62 -6.28 -2.72 -17.06
N ASN A 63 -7.35 -2.33 -17.77
CA ASN A 63 -8.07 -3.22 -18.66
C ASN A 63 -7.27 -3.56 -19.94
N GLU A 64 -6.32 -2.70 -20.30
CA GLU A 64 -5.44 -2.90 -21.46
C GLU A 64 -4.25 -3.83 -21.15
N LEU A 65 -4.05 -4.19 -19.87
CA LEU A 65 -3.07 -5.21 -19.51
C LEU A 65 -3.56 -6.60 -19.93
N LEU A 66 -2.62 -7.48 -20.32
CA LEU A 66 -2.92 -8.89 -20.55
C LEU A 66 -3.63 -9.52 -19.34
N PRO A 67 -4.60 -10.44 -19.53
CA PRO A 67 -5.36 -11.04 -18.43
C PRO A 67 -4.48 -11.65 -17.32
N ALA A 68 -3.37 -12.29 -17.69
CA ALA A 68 -2.41 -12.84 -16.74
C ALA A 68 -1.77 -11.74 -15.84
N ARG A 69 -1.48 -10.56 -16.40
CA ARG A 69 -0.93 -9.41 -15.67
C ARG A 69 -1.96 -8.78 -14.75
N GLN A 70 -3.21 -8.65 -15.21
CA GLN A 70 -4.33 -8.22 -14.37
C GLN A 70 -4.50 -9.15 -13.16
N LYS A 71 -4.45 -10.47 -13.37
CA LYS A 71 -4.55 -11.48 -12.31
C LYS A 71 -3.40 -11.37 -11.30
N SER A 72 -2.17 -11.21 -11.79
CA SER A 72 -0.98 -11.03 -10.94
C SER A 72 -1.09 -9.76 -10.10
N PHE A 73 -1.48 -8.64 -10.71
CA PHE A 73 -1.66 -7.37 -10.01
C PHE A 73 -2.80 -7.42 -8.98
N LYS A 74 -3.91 -8.13 -9.25
CA LYS A 74 -4.97 -8.30 -8.25
C LYS A 74 -4.56 -9.17 -7.05
N ARG A 75 -3.47 -9.94 -7.18
CA ARG A 75 -2.89 -10.78 -6.12
C ARG A 75 -1.76 -10.08 -5.34
N VAL A 76 -1.64 -8.77 -5.48
CA VAL A 76 -0.71 -7.96 -4.68
C VAL A 76 -0.90 -8.23 -3.19
N TYR A 77 0.19 -8.50 -2.47
CA TYR A 77 0.15 -8.64 -1.02
C TYR A 77 0.18 -7.26 -0.35
N VAL A 78 -0.76 -7.04 0.57
CA VAL A 78 -0.80 -5.82 1.40
C VAL A 78 -0.38 -6.22 2.81
N LYS A 79 0.71 -5.63 3.30
CA LYS A 79 1.17 -5.80 4.67
C LYS A 79 0.71 -4.59 5.48
N VAL A 80 -0.08 -4.81 6.51
CA VAL A 80 -0.54 -3.75 7.41
C VAL A 80 0.19 -3.88 8.75
N ILE A 81 0.83 -2.80 9.18
CA ILE A 81 1.47 -2.67 10.48
C ILE A 81 0.64 -1.68 11.30
N VAL A 82 0.10 -2.15 12.41
CA VAL A 82 -0.65 -1.31 13.35
C VAL A 82 0.29 -0.89 14.47
N ILE A 83 0.44 0.42 14.66
CA ILE A 83 1.14 1.01 15.78
C ILE A 83 0.10 1.36 16.83
N ASP A 84 0.13 0.64 17.95
CA ASP A 84 -0.64 0.97 19.15
C ASP A 84 0.29 1.64 20.16
N PRO A 85 0.10 2.94 20.46
CA PRO A 85 0.91 3.65 21.46
C PRO A 85 0.63 3.21 22.90
N LYS A 86 -0.29 2.26 23.17
CA LYS A 86 -0.44 1.60 24.49
C LYS A 86 0.80 0.83 24.96
N SER A 87 1.99 1.06 24.40
CA SER A 87 3.22 0.91 25.16
C SER A 87 3.33 2.09 26.11
N ASP A 88 2.57 2.02 27.20
CA ASP A 88 2.62 2.97 28.30
C ASP A 88 4.08 3.19 28.70
N LEU A 89 4.55 4.44 28.67
CA LEU A 89 5.78 4.83 29.37
C LEU A 89 5.68 4.50 30.88
N LEU A 90 4.46 4.25 31.39
CA LEU A 90 4.19 3.72 32.72
C LEU A 90 4.65 2.25 32.91
N ILE A 91 4.67 1.41 31.86
CA ILE A 91 5.17 0.01 31.93
C ILE A 91 6.69 -0.02 32.20
N TRP A 92 7.41 1.02 31.78
CA TRP A 92 8.86 1.15 32.03
C TRP A 92 9.20 1.79 33.38
N LYS A 93 8.25 2.44 34.06
CA LYS A 93 8.45 3.03 35.40
C LYS A 93 8.23 2.05 36.55
N THR A 94 7.49 0.97 36.35
CA THR A 94 7.18 -0.03 37.40
C THR A 94 8.19 -1.15 37.51
N ARG A 95 9.29 -1.13 36.73
CA ARG A 95 10.31 -2.19 36.75
C ARG A 95 11.60 -1.83 37.51
N TYR A 96 11.70 -0.63 38.07
CA TYR A 96 12.93 -0.14 38.74
C TYR A 96 12.72 0.73 40.00
N TYR A 97 11.56 0.64 40.67
CA TYR A 97 11.38 1.16 42.03
C TYR A 97 10.59 0.18 42.87
#